data_AF-A0A5C7SBZ1-F1
#
_entry.id   AF-A0A5C7SBZ1-F1
#
_cell.length_a   1.000
_cell.length_b   1.000
_cell.length_c   1.000
_cell.angle_alpha   90.00
_cell.angle_beta   90.00
_cell.angle_gamma   90.00
#
_symmetry.space_group_name_H-M   'P 1'
#
loop_
_entity.id
_entity.type
_entity.pdbx_description
1 polymer ?
#
loop_
_entity_poly.entity_id
_entity_poly.type
_entity_poly.pdbx_seq_one_letter_code
_entity_poly.pdbx_strand_id
1 'polypeptide(L)'
;VLKKPWAMPDLIKPPKTQRLPDIVTVDEAQRLFLATRVLSYRVFYFTLYSLGLRLGEGLALTVADIDAERMRVQVRDAKGNRDRLVPLPQATLAVLRRFWQTHRHPELLFPNRSAGLKGAQRASSPLDRGGVQLTLRKVATACGLKKRSPRTVCATAMPRT
;
A
#
# COMPACT_ATOMS: atom_id res chain seq x y z
N VAL A 1 -37.54 -44.08 -7.31
CA VAL A 1 -36.58 -43.15 -7.95
C VAL A 1 -37.26 -41.78 -8.08
N LEU A 2 -36.87 -40.79 -7.26
CA LEU A 2 -37.57 -39.49 -7.20
C LEU A 2 -37.26 -38.62 -8.43
N LYS A 3 -38.29 -38.30 -9.22
CA LYS A 3 -38.28 -37.30 -10.30
C LYS A 3 -38.29 -35.87 -9.72
N LYS A 4 -37.18 -35.42 -9.11
CA LYS A 4 -37.03 -34.00 -8.75
C LYS A 4 -36.29 -33.27 -9.88
N PRO A 5 -36.83 -32.15 -10.41
CA PRO A 5 -36.09 -31.31 -11.34
C PRO A 5 -34.89 -30.71 -10.60
N TRP A 6 -33.72 -30.78 -11.23
CA TRP A 6 -32.49 -30.19 -10.73
C TRP A 6 -32.64 -28.66 -10.74
N ALA A 7 -32.91 -28.08 -9.57
CA ALA A 7 -32.82 -26.64 -9.39
C ALA A 7 -31.33 -26.27 -9.45
N MET A 8 -30.88 -25.70 -10.58
CA MET A 8 -29.61 -25.00 -10.65
C MET A 8 -29.64 -23.91 -9.57
N PRO A 9 -28.86 -23.99 -8.48
CA PRO A 9 -28.74 -22.84 -7.61
C PRO A 9 -28.12 -21.72 -8.43
N ASP A 10 -28.60 -20.48 -8.27
CA ASP A 10 -28.05 -19.24 -8.82
C ASP A 10 -26.63 -18.96 -8.30
N LEU A 11 -25.72 -19.91 -8.52
CA LEU A 11 -24.36 -19.95 -8.02
C LEU A 11 -23.35 -19.62 -9.13
N ILE A 12 -23.81 -18.98 -10.21
CA ILE A 12 -22.91 -18.41 -11.21
C ILE A 12 -22.75 -16.95 -10.84
N LYS A 13 -21.76 -16.66 -9.98
CA LYS A 13 -21.32 -15.29 -9.77
C LYS A 13 -20.64 -14.84 -11.06
N PRO A 14 -21.21 -13.89 -11.83
CA PRO A 14 -20.56 -13.43 -13.06
C PRO A 14 -19.15 -12.96 -12.71
N PRO A 15 -18.13 -13.33 -13.50
CA PRO A 15 -16.76 -12.92 -13.24
C PRO A 15 -16.71 -11.39 -13.16
N LYS A 16 -16.30 -10.87 -12.01
CA LYS A 16 -16.15 -9.41 -11.84
C LYS A 16 -15.09 -8.95 -12.82
N THR A 17 -15.49 -8.22 -13.86
CA THR A 17 -14.57 -7.59 -14.81
C THR A 17 -13.63 -6.65 -14.04
N GLN A 18 -12.41 -7.11 -13.75
CA GLN A 18 -11.35 -6.26 -13.24
C GLN A 18 -10.84 -5.44 -14.42
N ARG A 19 -11.21 -4.15 -14.45
CA ARG A 19 -10.56 -3.19 -15.34
C ARG A 19 -9.08 -3.11 -14.97
N LEU A 20 -8.21 -2.87 -15.97
CA LEU A 20 -6.81 -2.58 -15.69
C LEU A 20 -6.72 -1.45 -14.65
N PRO A 21 -5.84 -1.60 -13.65
CA PRO A 21 -5.64 -0.54 -12.66
C PRO A 21 -5.13 0.72 -13.36
N ASP A 22 -5.70 1.86 -12.97
CA ASP A 22 -5.26 3.16 -13.43
C ASP A 22 -3.83 3.41 -12.90
N ILE A 23 -2.89 3.68 -13.80
CA ILE A 23 -1.48 3.86 -13.44
C ILE A 23 -1.32 5.32 -12.99
N VAL A 24 -0.99 5.51 -11.73
CA VAL A 24 -0.73 6.84 -11.16
C VAL A 24 0.61 7.35 -11.67
N THR A 25 0.61 8.54 -12.27
CA THR A 25 1.84 9.23 -12.71
C THR A 25 2.66 9.72 -11.52
N VAL A 26 3.95 10.03 -11.74
CA VAL A 26 4.84 10.54 -10.69
C VAL A 26 4.30 11.85 -10.08
N ASP A 27 3.81 12.78 -10.91
CA ASP A 27 3.20 14.02 -10.45
C ASP A 27 1.91 13.81 -9.64
N GLU A 28 1.10 12.83 -10.01
CA GLU A 28 -0.10 12.46 -9.25
C GLU A 28 0.24 11.84 -7.90
N ALA A 29 1.25 10.98 -7.84
CA ALA A 29 1.74 10.43 -6.58
C ALA A 29 2.27 11.55 -5.67
N GLN A 30 3.03 12.49 -6.22
CA GLN A 30 3.53 13.66 -5.48
C GLN A 30 2.36 14.51 -4.94
N ARG A 31 1.36 14.82 -5.77
CA ARG A 31 0.15 15.53 -5.32
C ARG A 31 -0.59 14.80 -4.20
N LEU A 32 -0.68 13.48 -4.29
CA LEU A 32 -1.30 12.65 -3.25
C LEU A 32 -0.56 12.73 -1.92
N PHE A 33 0.78 12.67 -1.93
CA PHE A 33 1.58 12.81 -0.70
C PHE A 33 1.44 14.21 -0.09
N LEU A 34 1.47 15.26 -0.92
CA LEU A 34 1.33 16.64 -0.45
C LEU A 34 -0.07 16.95 0.10
N ALA A 35 -1.11 16.37 -0.49
CA ALA A 35 -2.49 16.52 -0.01
C ALA A 35 -2.77 15.73 1.28
N THR A 36 -1.94 14.75 1.62
CA THR A 36 -2.10 13.95 2.84
C THR A 36 -1.66 14.74 4.07
N ARG A 37 -2.64 15.25 4.84
CA ARG A 37 -2.40 16.09 6.02
C ARG A 37 -1.72 15.36 7.19
N VAL A 38 -2.09 14.11 7.42
CA VAL A 38 -1.57 13.35 8.56
C VAL A 38 -0.20 12.78 8.21
N LEU A 39 0.84 13.19 8.96
CA LEU A 39 2.22 12.78 8.71
C LEU A 39 2.39 11.25 8.61
N SER A 40 1.75 10.49 9.52
CA SER A 40 1.84 9.03 9.55
C SER A 40 1.29 8.39 8.27
N TYR A 41 0.13 8.85 7.78
CA TYR A 41 -0.42 8.38 6.50
C TYR A 41 0.46 8.81 5.33
N ARG A 42 0.99 10.05 5.35
CA ARG A 42 1.84 10.56 4.29
C ARG A 42 3.12 9.75 4.12
N VAL A 43 3.83 9.50 5.22
CA VAL A 43 5.05 8.68 5.21
C VAL A 43 4.73 7.25 4.81
N PHE A 44 3.62 6.70 5.32
CA PHE A 44 3.16 5.37 4.95
C PHE A 44 2.92 5.24 3.43
N TYR A 45 2.16 6.13 2.81
CA TYR A 45 1.93 6.10 1.37
C TYR A 45 3.23 6.27 0.55
N PHE A 46 4.10 7.17 0.99
CA PHE A 46 5.41 7.36 0.36
C PHE A 46 6.26 6.08 0.42
N THR A 47 6.24 5.37 1.54
CA THR A 47 6.99 4.11 1.69
C THR A 47 6.41 2.98 0.86
N LEU A 48 5.08 2.85 0.78
CA LEU A 48 4.44 1.89 -0.12
C LEU A 48 4.82 2.15 -1.57
N TYR A 49 4.82 3.42 -1.99
CA TYR A 49 5.20 3.83 -3.34
C TYR A 49 6.68 3.56 -3.63
N SER A 50 7.57 4.03 -2.74
CA SER A 50 9.02 3.93 -2.95
C SER A 50 9.54 2.49 -2.89
N LEU A 51 8.96 1.63 -2.06
CA LEU A 51 9.41 0.25 -1.85
C LEU A 51 8.53 -0.76 -2.61
N GLY A 52 7.45 -0.31 -3.26
CA GLY A 52 6.51 -1.19 -3.96
C GLY A 52 5.83 -2.22 -3.06
N LEU A 53 5.58 -1.88 -1.79
CA LEU A 53 5.00 -2.80 -0.81
C LEU A 53 3.50 -2.91 -0.98
N ARG A 54 2.95 -4.09 -0.70
CA ARG A 54 1.50 -4.23 -0.53
C ARG A 54 1.06 -3.56 0.77
N LEU A 55 -0.20 -3.13 0.82
CA LEU A 55 -0.78 -2.52 2.01
C LEU A 55 -0.57 -3.34 3.29
N GLY A 56 -0.77 -4.66 3.22
CA GLY A 56 -0.55 -5.55 4.37
C GLY A 56 0.92 -5.65 4.78
N GLU A 57 1.80 -5.82 3.80
CA GLU A 57 3.26 -5.91 3.99
C GLU A 57 3.79 -4.61 4.65
N GLY A 58 3.37 -3.43 4.17
CA GLY A 58 3.79 -2.17 4.76
C GLY A 58 3.25 -1.92 6.17
N LEU A 59 2.05 -2.41 6.50
CA LEU A 59 1.50 -2.30 7.86
C LEU A 59 2.18 -3.24 8.86
N ALA A 60 2.65 -4.39 8.39
CA ALA A 60 3.37 -5.37 9.19
C ALA A 60 4.87 -5.05 9.33
N LEU A 61 5.36 -4.02 8.63
CA LEU A 61 6.78 -3.67 8.60
C LEU A 61 7.27 -3.20 9.98
N THR A 62 8.34 -3.84 10.46
CA THR A 62 8.98 -3.51 11.74
C THR A 62 10.27 -2.71 11.52
N VAL A 63 10.78 -2.11 12.60
CA VAL A 63 12.06 -1.41 12.60
C VAL A 63 13.22 -2.38 12.32
N ALA A 64 13.12 -3.61 12.81
CA ALA A 64 14.14 -4.65 12.62
C ALA A 64 14.24 -5.15 11.17
N ASP A 65 13.19 -4.97 10.37
CA ASP A 65 13.19 -5.36 8.95
C ASP A 65 14.05 -4.44 8.06
N ILE A 66 14.45 -3.28 8.57
CA ILE A 66 15.21 -2.28 7.82
C ILE A 66 16.70 -2.50 8.06
N ASP A 67 17.39 -3.08 7.07
CA ASP A 67 18.85 -3.16 7.05
C ASP A 67 19.41 -1.89 6.39
N ALA A 68 19.81 -0.94 7.24
CA ALA A 68 20.39 0.32 6.80
C ALA A 68 21.85 0.20 6.32
N GLU A 69 22.56 -0.89 6.66
CA GLU A 69 23.93 -1.11 6.20
C GLU A 69 23.94 -1.67 4.78
N ARG A 70 23.06 -2.64 4.52
CA ARG A 70 22.92 -3.27 3.19
C ARG A 70 21.94 -2.54 2.29
N MET A 71 21.31 -1.46 2.76
CA MET A 71 20.28 -0.70 2.06
C MET A 71 19.16 -1.59 1.51
N ARG A 72 18.60 -2.44 2.37
CA ARG A 72 17.54 -3.40 2.03
C ARG A 72 16.47 -3.45 3.10
N VAL A 73 15.26 -3.79 2.68
CA VAL A 73 14.13 -4.08 3.58
C VAL A 73 13.73 -5.53 3.42
N GLN A 74 13.65 -6.27 4.52
CA GLN A 74 13.11 -7.61 4.55
C GLN A 74 11.59 -7.56 4.65
N VAL A 75 10.90 -8.08 3.65
CA VAL A 75 9.44 -8.18 3.66
C VAL A 75 9.07 -9.60 4.00
N ARG A 76 8.56 -9.78 5.23
CA ARG A 76 8.02 -11.05 5.74
C ARG A 76 6.61 -11.28 5.22
N ASP A 77 6.21 -12.56 5.14
CA ASP A 77 4.85 -13.00 4.76
C ASP A 77 4.36 -12.58 3.36
N ALA A 78 5.27 -12.46 2.37
CA ALA A 78 4.83 -12.28 1.00
C ALA A 78 4.15 -13.57 0.47
N LYS A 79 3.05 -13.37 -0.29
CA LYS A 79 2.17 -14.42 -0.83
C LYS A 79 2.92 -15.72 -1.19
N GLY A 80 2.58 -16.81 -0.50
CA GLY A 80 3.28 -18.09 -0.62
C GLY A 80 4.32 -18.37 0.48
N ASN A 81 4.29 -17.59 1.57
CA ASN A 81 5.20 -17.70 2.72
C ASN A 81 6.68 -17.62 2.33
N ARG A 82 6.99 -16.73 1.38
CA ARG A 82 8.36 -16.50 0.92
C ARG A 82 8.76 -15.08 1.23
N ASP A 83 9.81 -14.93 2.02
CA ASP A 83 10.43 -13.64 2.28
C ASP A 83 11.07 -13.08 1.01
N ARG A 84 11.03 -11.76 0.84
CA ARG A 84 11.78 -11.09 -0.22
C ARG A 84 12.53 -9.88 0.33
N LEU A 85 13.68 -9.59 -0.27
CA LEU A 85 14.45 -8.39 -0.01
C LEU A 85 14.08 -7.32 -1.05
N VAL A 86 13.75 -6.13 -0.55
CA VAL A 86 13.43 -4.96 -1.38
C VAL A 86 14.57 -3.94 -1.25
N PRO A 87 15.07 -3.36 -2.36
CA PRO A 87 16.08 -2.31 -2.27
C PRO A 87 15.51 -1.09 -1.54
N LEU A 88 16.29 -0.52 -0.63
CA LEU A 88 15.92 0.67 0.14
C LEU A 88 16.60 1.90 -0.46
N PRO A 89 15.87 2.83 -1.07
CA PRO A 89 16.46 4.09 -1.51
C PRO A 89 16.91 4.95 -0.31
N GLN A 90 18.02 5.66 -0.46
CA GLN A 90 18.59 6.51 0.59
C GLN A 90 17.61 7.60 1.06
N ALA A 91 16.87 8.21 0.12
CA ALA A 91 15.84 9.20 0.43
C ALA A 91 14.75 8.60 1.33
N THR A 92 14.37 7.36 1.09
CA THR A 92 13.34 6.65 1.86
C THR A 92 13.81 6.30 3.25
N LEU A 93 15.06 5.85 3.39
CA LEU A 93 15.68 5.64 4.71
C LEU A 93 15.72 6.94 5.53
N ALA A 94 16.06 8.07 4.92
CA ALA A 94 16.10 9.36 5.61
C ALA A 94 14.72 9.79 6.12
N VAL A 95 13.68 9.64 5.29
CA VAL A 95 12.28 9.92 5.67
C VAL A 95 11.83 8.99 6.80
N LEU A 96 12.14 7.70 6.71
CA LEU A 96 11.78 6.71 7.73
C LEU A 96 12.46 7.00 9.07
N ARG A 97 13.77 7.32 9.07
CA ARG A 97 14.50 7.70 10.29
C ARG A 97 13.89 8.94 10.95
N ARG A 98 13.58 9.98 10.18
CA ARG A 98 12.95 11.20 10.70
C ARG A 98 11.56 10.92 11.25
N PHE A 99 10.79 10.05 10.59
CA PHE A 99 9.48 9.64 11.09
C PHE A 99 9.59 8.84 12.39
N TRP A 100 10.51 7.86 12.44
CA TRP A 100 10.73 7.06 13.64
C TRP A 100 11.11 7.91 14.85
N GLN A 101 11.92 8.97 14.68
CA GLN A 101 12.25 9.89 15.76
C GLN A 101 11.04 10.59 16.42
N THR A 102 9.89 10.66 15.73
CA THR A 102 8.68 11.28 16.28
C THR A 102 7.95 10.43 17.32
N HIS A 103 8.10 9.10 17.26
CA HIS A 103 7.41 8.16 18.15
C HIS A 103 8.35 7.20 18.89
N ARG A 104 9.55 6.95 18.37
CA ARG A 104 10.61 6.07 18.92
C ARG A 104 10.07 4.73 19.41
N HIS A 105 9.19 4.12 18.62
CA HIS A 105 8.61 2.83 18.96
C HIS A 105 9.68 1.74 18.75
N PRO A 106 9.83 0.78 19.67
CA PRO A 106 10.91 -0.22 19.62
C PRO A 106 10.75 -1.21 18.45
N GLU A 107 9.53 -1.61 18.12
CA GLU A 107 9.26 -2.69 17.16
C GLU A 107 8.53 -2.22 15.89
N LEU A 108 7.35 -1.64 16.02
CA LEU A 108 6.54 -1.14 14.91
C LEU A 108 7.12 0.12 14.26
N LEU A 109 7.21 0.10 12.92
CA LEU A 109 7.56 1.28 12.15
C LEU A 109 6.38 2.26 12.01
N PHE A 110 5.16 1.74 11.93
CA PHE A 110 3.93 2.51 11.82
C PHE A 110 2.96 2.20 12.96
N PRO A 111 3.22 2.69 14.18
CA PRO A 111 2.33 2.43 15.31
C PRO A 111 0.97 3.13 15.17
N ASN A 112 -0.05 2.54 15.78
CA ASN A 112 -1.36 3.17 15.93
C ASN A 112 -1.26 4.46 16.77
N ARG A 113 -2.14 5.41 16.47
CA ARG A 113 -2.15 6.76 17.01
C ARG A 113 -3.44 7.13 17.74
N SER A 114 -4.30 6.17 18.04
CA SER A 114 -5.53 6.37 18.81
C SER A 114 -5.30 7.12 20.13
N ALA A 115 -4.15 6.91 20.79
CA ALA A 115 -3.75 7.59 22.03
C ALA A 115 -2.81 8.80 21.83
N GLY A 116 -2.75 9.37 20.61
CA GLY A 116 -1.87 10.51 20.28
C GLY A 116 -0.39 10.13 20.08
N LEU A 117 0.48 11.14 19.92
CA LEU A 117 1.92 10.95 19.66
C LEU A 117 2.66 10.27 20.82
N LYS A 118 2.36 10.66 22.06
CA LYS A 118 2.94 10.03 23.26
C LYS A 118 2.46 8.58 23.44
N GLY A 119 1.20 8.31 23.08
CA GLY A 119 0.64 6.97 23.08
C GLY A 119 1.21 6.07 21.97
N ALA A 120 1.68 6.65 20.87
CA ALA A 120 2.22 5.90 19.72
C ALA A 120 3.47 5.09 20.07
N GLN A 121 4.25 5.49 21.07
CA GLN A 121 5.40 4.71 21.54
C GLN A 121 5.00 3.40 22.23
N ARG A 122 3.81 3.38 22.85
CA ARG A 122 3.27 2.23 23.61
C ARG A 122 2.18 1.47 22.86
N ALA A 123 1.98 1.80 21.59
CA ALA A 123 0.91 1.21 20.80
C ALA A 123 1.22 -0.27 20.52
N SER A 124 0.31 -1.15 20.88
CA SER A 124 0.43 -2.58 20.59
C SER A 124 0.00 -2.95 19.17
N SER A 125 -0.65 -2.03 18.45
CA SER A 125 -1.18 -2.26 17.11
C SER A 125 -0.51 -1.35 16.09
N PRO A 126 -0.32 -1.83 14.85
CA PRO A 126 0.06 -0.97 13.74
C PRO A 126 -1.09 -0.04 13.35
N LEU A 127 -0.81 0.88 12.44
CA LEU A 127 -1.78 1.81 11.88
C LEU A 127 -3.03 1.08 11.33
N ASP A 128 -4.21 1.63 11.60
CA ASP A 128 -5.46 0.97 11.20
C ASP A 128 -5.61 0.86 9.68
N ARG A 129 -5.75 -0.38 9.19
CA ARG A 129 -5.92 -0.67 7.76
C ARG A 129 -7.13 0.05 7.17
N GLY A 130 -8.25 0.10 7.90
CA GLY A 130 -9.48 0.74 7.46
C GLY A 130 -9.28 2.25 7.28
N GLY A 131 -8.71 2.91 8.28
CA GLY A 131 -8.37 4.33 8.29
C GLY A 131 -7.38 4.71 7.20
N VAL A 132 -6.38 3.86 6.93
CA VAL A 132 -5.43 4.06 5.84
C VAL A 132 -6.13 4.01 4.47
N GLN A 133 -6.99 3.02 4.24
CA GLN A 133 -7.73 2.91 2.98
C GLN A 133 -8.75 4.04 2.79
N LEU A 134 -9.46 4.41 3.85
CA LEU A 134 -10.44 5.48 3.82
C LEU A 134 -9.78 6.83 3.55
N THR A 135 -8.68 7.12 4.24
CA THR A 135 -7.90 8.35 4.02
C THR A 135 -7.36 8.39 2.60
N LEU A 136 -6.82 7.28 2.08
CA LEU A 136 -6.29 7.22 0.72
C LEU A 136 -7.37 7.54 -0.31
N ARG A 137 -8.57 6.97 -0.14
CA ARG A 137 -9.72 7.27 -1.01
C ARG A 137 -10.10 8.74 -0.95
N LYS A 138 -10.20 9.33 0.25
CA LYS A 138 -10.52 10.75 0.44
C LYS A 138 -9.50 11.66 -0.24
N VAL A 139 -8.20 11.37 -0.05
CA VAL A 139 -7.11 12.15 -0.65
C VAL A 139 -7.11 11.99 -2.18
N ALA A 140 -7.29 10.78 -2.70
CA ALA A 140 -7.36 10.54 -4.13
C ALA A 140 -8.53 11.28 -4.78
N THR A 141 -9.71 11.29 -4.13
CA THR A 141 -10.87 12.09 -4.58
C THR A 141 -10.57 13.59 -4.54
N ALA A 142 -9.95 14.09 -3.47
CA ALA A 142 -9.57 15.50 -3.35
C ALA A 142 -8.53 15.94 -4.40
N CYS A 143 -7.62 15.04 -4.79
CA CYS A 143 -6.64 15.28 -5.85
C CYS A 143 -7.23 15.13 -7.26
N GLY A 144 -8.52 14.77 -7.39
CA GLY A 144 -9.16 14.57 -8.67
C GLY A 144 -8.64 13.36 -9.45
N LEU A 145 -8.00 12.40 -8.78
CA LEU A 145 -7.52 11.15 -9.39
C LEU A 145 -8.73 10.30 -9.78
N LYS A 146 -9.24 10.52 -10.99
CA LYS A 146 -10.36 9.76 -11.56
C LYS A 146 -9.82 8.43 -12.07
N LYS A 147 -10.53 7.33 -11.79
CA LYS A 147 -10.40 6.03 -12.47
C LYS A 147 -10.86 6.16 -13.92
N ARG A 148 -10.05 6.76 -14.78
CA ARG A 148 -10.32 6.89 -16.21
C ARG A 148 -9.04 6.59 -16.98
N SER A 149 -8.55 5.36 -16.86
CA SER A 149 -7.66 4.83 -17.87
C SER A 149 -8.46 4.73 -19.19
N PRO A 150 -8.11 5.46 -20.26
CA PRO A 150 -8.60 5.10 -21.59
C PRO A 150 -8.16 3.67 -21.90
N ARG A 151 -8.96 2.94 -22.68
CA ARG A 151 -8.57 1.62 -23.18
C ARG A 151 -7.26 1.79 -23.93
N THR A 152 -6.14 1.31 -23.38
CA THR A 152 -4.89 1.20 -24.12
C THR A 152 -5.16 0.19 -25.22
N VAL A 153 -5.51 0.67 -26.42
CA VAL A 153 -5.56 -0.18 -27.61
C VAL A 153 -4.13 -0.64 -27.80
N CYS A 154 -3.94 -1.95 -27.88
CA CYS A 154 -2.65 -2.60 -28.02
C CYS A 154 -1.84 -1.88 -29.12
N ALA A 155 -0.88 -1.04 -28.74
CA ALA A 155 0.13 -0.58 -29.68
C ALA A 155 1.15 -1.70 -29.75
N THR A 156 0.81 -2.77 -30.46
CA THR A 156 1.83 -3.68 -30.97
C THR A 156 2.63 -2.85 -31.96
N ALA A 157 3.73 -2.26 -31.50
CA ALA A 157 4.74 -1.70 -32.38
C ALA A 157 5.40 -2.89 -33.09
N MET A 158 4.71 -3.44 -34.09
CA MET A 158 5.36 -4.26 -35.09
C MET A 158 6.10 -3.29 -36.02
N PRO A 159 7.43 -3.41 -36.16
CA PRO A 159 8.13 -2.70 -37.22
C PRO A 159 7.55 -3.16 -38.56
N ARG A 160 7.26 -2.21 -39.46
CA ARG A 160 6.99 -2.52 -40.86
C ARG A 160 8.31 -2.97 -41.48
N THR A 161 8.48 -4.27 -41.69
CA THR A 161 9.34 -4.80 -42.76
C THR A 161 8.61 -4.69 -44.09
#